data_AF-A0A1Y1QY26-F1
#
_entry.id   AF-A0A1Y1QY26-F1
#
_cell.length_a   1.000
_cell.length_b   1.000
_cell.length_c   1.000
_cell.angle_alpha   90.00
_cell.angle_beta   90.00
_cell.angle_gamma   90.00
#
_symmetry.space_group_name_H-M   'P 1'
#
loop_
_entity.id
_entity.type
_entity.pdbx_description
1 polymer ?
#
loop_
_entity_poly.entity_id
_entity_poly.type
_entity_poly.pdbx_seq_one_letter_code
_entity_poly.pdbx_strand_id
1 'polypeptide(L)'
;MNRAVFFDQIRPMFPGGLRQYQVERIEAILDAWEATDHTDNRWLAYALGTAHHESMWEGIPFEAYREQGGTAYFTRLYDITQNPRKAKDLGNTQPGDGAKFHGRGPDMITGRRNYANESKRCGVDLVAHPEKAEEPRMAAERLIRNMVAGAYRKHKLADFFIGNVARWVDARNIINHPSSKPHEVAEFAKRYYKAIELAQVITPPVDLAPAEQYSLVTTEQGETLGMIESSDVPAPQQEVTVKPVTQRKTITHDAVLNNPLMAIFLKIIPPGYGTYVTLIVWIGLNVASAFGVEIPLFDAMSGNETIGGVLGFVLMRLRFAMK
;
A
#
# COMPACT_ATOMS: atom_id res chain seq x y z
N MET A 1 -3.29 3.75 9.52
CA MET A 1 -4.15 3.03 8.53
C MET A 1 -3.73 1.56 8.41
N ASN A 2 -4.51 0.68 7.77
CA ASN A 2 -4.09 -0.70 7.48
C ASN A 2 -3.05 -0.75 6.35
N ARG A 3 -1.77 -0.95 6.69
CA ARG A 3 -0.65 -0.95 5.74
C ARG A 3 -0.73 -2.06 4.69
N ALA A 4 -1.21 -3.25 5.06
CA ALA A 4 -1.32 -4.37 4.12
C ALA A 4 -2.30 -4.05 2.98
N VAL A 5 -3.50 -3.55 3.33
CA VAL A 5 -4.50 -3.12 2.35
C VAL A 5 -3.94 -1.99 1.47
N PHE A 6 -3.26 -1.01 2.07
CA PHE A 6 -2.64 0.08 1.32
C PHE A 6 -1.62 -0.44 0.29
N PHE A 7 -0.69 -1.29 0.70
CA PHE A 7 0.36 -1.82 -0.17
C PHE A 7 -0.19 -2.70 -1.29
N ASP A 8 -1.23 -3.49 -1.02
CA ASP A 8 -1.91 -4.28 -2.06
C ASP A 8 -2.57 -3.40 -3.12
N GLN A 9 -3.20 -2.29 -2.71
CA GLN A 9 -3.82 -1.36 -3.66
C GLN A 9 -2.81 -0.64 -4.54
N ILE A 10 -1.61 -0.34 -4.03
CA ILE A 10 -0.60 0.41 -4.80
C ILE A 10 0.31 -0.49 -5.63
N ARG A 11 0.39 -1.79 -5.34
CA ARG A 11 1.27 -2.75 -6.02
C ARG A 11 1.20 -2.69 -7.56
N PRO A 12 0.03 -2.52 -8.22
CA PRO A 12 -0.05 -2.39 -9.68
C PRO A 12 0.64 -1.14 -10.25
N MET A 13 0.98 -0.15 -9.43
CA MET A 13 1.72 1.04 -9.86
C MET A 13 3.24 0.80 -9.97
N PHE A 14 3.74 -0.38 -9.60
CA PHE A 14 5.16 -0.71 -9.55
C PHE A 14 5.47 -1.81 -10.57
N PRO A 15 6.04 -1.45 -11.74
CA PRO A 15 6.48 -2.43 -12.72
C PRO A 15 7.51 -3.39 -12.11
N GLY A 16 7.31 -4.69 -12.29
CA GLY A 16 8.18 -5.71 -11.68
C GLY A 16 7.92 -5.94 -10.18
N GLY A 17 6.89 -5.32 -9.61
CA GLY A 17 6.50 -5.48 -8.21
C GLY A 17 7.18 -4.49 -7.26
N LEU A 18 6.64 -4.40 -6.04
CA LEU A 18 7.20 -3.61 -4.95
C LEU A 18 8.43 -4.31 -4.37
N ARG A 19 9.55 -3.59 -4.32
CA ARG A 19 10.79 -4.01 -3.69
C ARG A 19 10.87 -3.46 -2.27
N GLN A 20 11.65 -4.12 -1.41
CA GLN A 20 11.73 -3.80 0.01
C GLN A 20 12.13 -2.34 0.28
N TYR A 21 13.14 -1.80 -0.40
CA TYR A 21 13.52 -0.39 -0.21
C TYR A 21 12.43 0.60 -0.66
N GLN A 22 11.57 0.24 -1.62
CA GLN A 22 10.43 1.07 -2.03
C GLN A 22 9.37 1.06 -0.93
N VAL A 23 9.13 -0.11 -0.31
CA VAL A 23 8.26 -0.23 0.86
C VAL A 23 8.78 0.66 1.99
N GLU A 24 10.05 0.53 2.38
CA GLU A 24 10.66 1.35 3.44
C GLU A 24 10.54 2.86 3.18
N ARG A 25 10.74 3.29 1.93
CA ARG A 25 10.63 4.69 1.52
C ARG A 25 9.19 5.21 1.59
N ILE A 26 8.22 4.38 1.23
CA ILE A 26 6.80 4.72 1.30
C ILE A 26 6.33 4.71 2.76
N GLU A 27 6.70 3.69 3.54
CA GLU A 27 6.42 3.61 4.98
C GLU A 27 6.95 4.84 5.71
N ALA A 28 8.18 5.28 5.41
CA ALA A 28 8.71 6.50 6.00
C ALA A 28 7.82 7.74 5.76
N ILE A 29 7.19 7.87 4.59
CA ILE A 29 6.24 8.96 4.29
C ILE A 29 4.95 8.80 5.07
N LEU A 30 4.43 7.57 5.15
CA LEU A 30 3.22 7.28 5.90
C LEU A 30 3.41 7.51 7.41
N ASP A 31 4.54 7.08 7.97
CA ASP A 31 4.89 7.27 9.37
C ASP A 31 5.12 8.75 9.68
N ALA A 32 5.82 9.47 8.80
CA ALA A 32 6.00 10.92 8.94
C ALA A 32 4.67 11.68 8.91
N TRP A 33 3.69 11.20 8.15
CA TRP A 33 2.33 11.77 8.14
C TRP A 33 1.55 11.45 9.40
N GLU A 34 1.57 10.18 9.85
CA GLU A 34 0.88 9.74 11.06
C GLU A 34 1.46 10.37 12.34
N ALA A 35 2.70 10.87 12.29
CA ALA A 35 3.29 11.68 13.35
C ALA A 35 2.82 13.15 13.37
N THR A 36 1.97 13.58 12.43
CA THR A 36 1.38 14.93 12.40
C THR A 36 -0.07 14.93 12.88
N ASP A 37 -0.60 16.11 13.22
CA ASP A 37 -2.02 16.30 13.54
C ASP A 37 -2.90 16.53 12.29
N HIS A 38 -2.33 16.37 11.08
CA HIS A 38 -3.08 16.57 9.83
C HIS A 38 -3.92 15.34 9.47
N THR A 39 -5.16 15.58 9.05
CA THR A 39 -6.14 14.51 8.79
C THR A 39 -6.67 14.47 7.36
N ASP A 40 -6.34 15.47 6.53
CA ASP A 40 -6.79 15.50 5.13
C ASP A 40 -5.94 14.53 4.29
N ASN A 41 -6.47 13.32 4.05
CA ASN A 41 -5.80 12.28 3.27
C ASN A 41 -5.38 12.72 1.87
N ARG A 42 -5.99 13.78 1.29
CA ARG A 42 -5.58 14.31 -0.01
C ARG A 42 -4.17 14.89 0.04
N TRP A 43 -3.76 15.40 1.19
CA TRP A 43 -2.44 15.98 1.40
C TRP A 43 -1.36 14.89 1.39
N LEU A 44 -1.57 13.83 2.18
CA LEU A 44 -0.71 12.64 2.15
C LEU A 44 -0.63 12.05 0.75
N ALA A 45 -1.78 11.87 0.11
CA ALA A 45 -1.85 11.32 -1.23
C ALA A 45 -1.07 12.15 -2.26
N TYR A 46 -1.12 13.49 -2.15
CA TYR A 46 -0.38 14.37 -3.03
C TYR A 46 1.13 14.35 -2.77
N ALA A 47 1.55 14.24 -1.50
CA ALA A 47 2.95 14.04 -1.15
C ALA A 47 3.49 12.71 -1.73
N LEU A 48 2.74 11.62 -1.58
CA LEU A 48 3.09 10.32 -2.17
C LEU A 48 3.15 10.37 -3.71
N GLY A 49 2.17 11.02 -4.36
CA GLY A 49 2.17 11.19 -5.82
C GLY A 49 3.34 12.03 -6.33
N THR A 50 3.74 13.05 -5.56
CA THR A 50 4.95 13.83 -5.84
C THR A 50 6.19 12.98 -5.70
N ALA A 51 6.36 12.30 -4.55
CA ALA A 51 7.50 11.45 -4.29
C ALA A 51 7.65 10.36 -5.35
N HIS A 52 6.53 9.74 -5.75
CA HIS A 52 6.46 8.77 -6.83
C HIS A 52 7.09 9.34 -8.10
N HIS A 53 6.62 10.50 -8.57
CA HIS A 53 7.10 11.09 -9.82
C HIS A 53 8.54 11.60 -9.76
N GLU A 54 8.92 12.30 -8.69
CA GLU A 54 10.23 12.97 -8.59
C GLU A 54 11.39 11.98 -8.35
N SER A 55 11.09 10.82 -7.75
CA SER A 55 12.09 9.77 -7.52
C SER A 55 12.06 8.67 -8.58
N MET A 56 11.26 8.84 -9.64
CA MET A 56 11.24 7.89 -10.74
C MET A 56 12.56 7.91 -11.50
N TRP A 57 13.15 6.73 -11.68
CA TRP A 57 14.31 6.52 -12.53
C TRP A 57 14.07 5.31 -13.42
N GLU A 58 14.29 5.47 -14.73
CA GLU A 58 14.01 4.41 -15.73
C GLU A 58 12.58 3.84 -15.65
N GLY A 59 11.61 4.69 -15.29
CA GLY A 59 10.21 4.31 -15.13
C GLY A 59 9.88 3.56 -13.84
N ILE A 60 10.85 3.39 -12.94
CA ILE A 60 10.67 2.73 -11.64
C ILE A 60 10.45 3.80 -10.56
N PRO A 61 9.29 3.82 -9.88
CA PRO A 61 9.00 4.78 -8.81
C PRO A 61 9.82 4.53 -7.54
N PHE A 62 10.07 5.56 -6.74
CA PHE A 62 10.83 5.43 -5.50
C PHE A 62 12.21 4.79 -5.72
N GLU A 63 12.85 5.04 -6.87
CA GLU A 63 14.13 4.43 -7.27
C GLU A 63 15.30 5.36 -6.92
N ALA A 64 15.30 6.56 -7.49
CA ALA A 64 16.36 7.54 -7.29
C ALA A 64 16.00 8.48 -6.13
N TYR A 65 16.58 8.22 -4.96
CA TYR A 65 16.54 9.16 -3.81
C TYR A 65 17.70 10.15 -3.81
N ARG A 66 18.48 10.16 -4.89
CA ARG A 66 19.45 11.19 -5.21
C ARG A 66 19.56 11.33 -6.71
N GLU A 67 19.93 12.52 -7.15
CA GLU A 67 20.23 12.79 -8.54
C GLU A 67 21.38 11.90 -9.02
N GLN A 68 21.23 11.31 -10.20
CA GLN A 68 22.24 10.42 -10.76
C GLN A 68 23.30 11.22 -11.50
N GLY A 69 24.56 10.98 -11.18
CA GLY A 69 25.68 11.68 -11.81
C GLY A 69 26.97 11.53 -10.99
N GLY A 70 28.11 11.77 -11.65
CA GLY A 70 29.41 11.88 -11.00
C GLY A 70 29.79 13.33 -10.70
N THR A 71 30.90 13.52 -9.98
CA THR A 71 31.43 14.86 -9.63
C THR A 71 31.51 15.78 -10.84
N ALA A 72 32.07 15.33 -11.96
CA ALA A 72 32.22 16.16 -13.16
C ALA A 72 30.86 16.62 -13.75
N TYR A 73 29.83 15.79 -13.67
CA TYR A 73 28.48 16.12 -14.10
C TYR A 73 27.89 17.24 -13.23
N PHE A 74 27.94 17.07 -11.91
CA PHE A 74 27.41 18.08 -10.98
C PHE A 74 28.22 19.37 -10.97
N THR A 75 29.55 19.28 -11.15
CA THR A 75 30.39 20.47 -11.29
C THR A 75 29.93 21.30 -12.48
N ARG A 76 29.75 20.66 -13.64
CA ARG A 76 29.27 21.34 -14.85
C ARG A 76 27.90 21.98 -14.68
N LEU A 77 26.98 21.34 -13.94
CA LEU A 77 25.61 21.84 -13.79
C LEU A 77 25.45 22.92 -12.72
N TYR A 78 26.07 22.75 -11.55
CA TYR A 78 25.67 23.48 -10.34
C TYR A 78 26.81 24.23 -9.66
N ASP A 79 28.04 24.06 -10.11
CA ASP A 79 29.19 24.66 -9.44
C ASP A 79 29.51 26.05 -9.97
N ILE A 80 30.01 26.91 -9.07
CA ILE A 80 30.37 28.29 -9.38
C ILE A 80 31.47 28.37 -10.46
N THR A 81 32.31 27.33 -10.55
CA THR A 81 33.44 27.27 -11.49
C THR A 81 33.04 27.04 -12.94
N GLN A 82 31.89 26.43 -13.20
CA GLN A 82 31.46 26.05 -14.56
C GLN A 82 30.09 26.62 -14.93
N ASN A 83 29.20 26.83 -13.96
CA ASN A 83 27.87 27.39 -14.18
C ASN A 83 27.52 28.45 -13.12
N PRO A 84 28.17 29.63 -13.16
CA PRO A 84 28.04 30.63 -12.11
C PRO A 84 26.62 31.18 -11.97
N ARG A 85 25.84 31.23 -13.06
CA ARG A 85 24.44 31.65 -13.03
C ARG A 85 23.61 30.67 -12.19
N LYS A 86 23.67 29.37 -12.51
CA LYS A 86 22.92 28.35 -11.76
C LYS A 86 23.42 28.21 -10.33
N ALA A 87 24.74 28.28 -10.12
CA ALA A 87 25.33 28.25 -8.79
C ALA A 87 24.78 29.38 -7.90
N LYS A 88 24.69 30.61 -8.43
CA LYS A 88 24.09 31.75 -7.73
C LYS A 88 22.62 31.51 -7.38
N ASP A 89 21.82 30.96 -8.30
CA ASP A 89 20.41 30.63 -8.04
C ASP A 89 20.26 29.61 -6.91
N LEU A 90 21.18 28.63 -6.84
CA LEU A 90 21.24 27.57 -5.83
C LEU A 90 21.91 28.00 -4.51
N GLY A 91 22.57 29.16 -4.51
CA GLY A 91 23.40 29.64 -3.42
C GLY A 91 24.69 28.85 -3.20
N ASN A 92 25.14 28.14 -4.24
CA ASN A 92 26.45 27.51 -4.30
C ASN A 92 27.49 28.61 -4.51
N THR A 93 28.37 28.80 -3.54
CA THR A 93 29.33 29.91 -3.50
C THR A 93 30.78 29.43 -3.51
N GLN A 94 31.01 28.13 -3.39
CA GLN A 94 32.35 27.54 -3.31
C GLN A 94 32.55 26.49 -4.42
N PRO A 95 33.77 26.35 -4.96
CA PRO A 95 34.12 25.19 -5.78
C PRO A 95 33.88 23.89 -5.01
N GLY A 96 33.26 22.91 -5.67
CA GLY A 96 32.84 21.64 -5.09
C GLY A 96 31.38 21.63 -4.60
N ASP A 97 30.72 22.78 -4.46
CA ASP A 97 29.34 22.87 -4.02
C ASP A 97 28.38 22.14 -4.94
N GLY A 98 28.65 22.15 -6.25
CA GLY A 98 27.79 21.48 -7.21
C GLY A 98 27.67 19.99 -6.92
N ALA A 99 28.81 19.33 -6.69
CA ALA A 99 28.85 17.91 -6.35
C ALA A 99 28.39 17.64 -4.92
N LYS A 100 28.69 18.52 -3.96
CA LYS A 100 28.30 18.33 -2.56
C LYS A 100 26.78 18.43 -2.36
N PHE A 101 26.14 19.44 -2.97
CA PHE A 101 24.73 19.78 -2.77
C PHE A 101 23.86 19.46 -4.00
N HIS A 102 24.07 18.31 -4.63
CA HIS A 102 23.19 17.78 -5.69
C HIS A 102 21.83 17.34 -5.13
N GLY A 103 20.88 17.02 -6.03
CA GLY A 103 19.52 16.62 -5.66
C GLY A 103 19.46 15.41 -4.72
N ARG A 104 18.74 15.51 -3.61
CA ARG A 104 18.49 14.40 -2.67
C ARG A 104 17.04 14.33 -2.18
N GLY A 105 16.62 13.10 -1.86
CA GLY A 105 15.30 12.72 -1.42
C GLY A 105 14.21 12.82 -2.50
N PRO A 106 12.95 12.54 -2.13
CA PRO A 106 11.82 12.49 -3.05
C PRO A 106 11.35 13.87 -3.54
N ASP A 107 11.93 14.95 -3.04
CA ASP A 107 11.69 16.33 -3.45
C ASP A 107 12.92 16.98 -4.13
N MET A 108 14.00 16.19 -4.34
CA MET A 108 15.22 16.59 -5.04
C MET A 108 15.82 17.94 -4.58
N ILE A 109 15.94 18.14 -3.27
CA ILE A 109 16.54 19.39 -2.76
C ILE A 109 17.97 19.56 -3.31
N THR A 110 18.23 20.70 -3.93
CA THR A 110 19.50 20.98 -4.61
C THR A 110 20.01 22.35 -4.19
N GLY A 111 21.31 22.49 -3.99
CA GLY A 111 21.98 23.77 -3.72
C GLY A 111 22.19 24.07 -2.24
N ARG A 112 23.36 24.61 -1.91
CA ARG A 112 23.80 24.94 -0.55
C ARG A 112 22.77 25.74 0.25
N ARG A 113 22.08 26.71 -0.38
CA ARG A 113 21.06 27.52 0.30
C ARG A 113 19.91 26.65 0.82
N ASN A 114 19.46 25.69 0.02
CA ASN A 114 18.37 24.81 0.40
C ASN A 114 18.80 23.86 1.52
N TYR A 115 19.99 23.27 1.43
CA TYR A 115 20.55 22.46 2.52
C TYR A 115 20.66 23.26 3.82
N ALA A 116 21.18 24.50 3.78
CA ALA A 116 21.27 25.36 4.95
C ALA A 116 19.91 25.74 5.55
N ASN A 117 18.91 25.99 4.70
CA ASN A 117 17.55 26.28 5.15
C ASN A 117 16.90 25.06 5.79
N GLU A 118 17.10 23.88 5.20
CA GLU A 118 16.59 22.63 5.75
C GLU A 118 17.29 22.27 7.06
N SER A 119 18.60 22.51 7.19
CA SER A 119 19.30 22.30 8.45
C SER A 119 18.65 23.05 9.61
N LYS A 120 18.25 24.30 9.38
CA LYS A 120 17.56 25.11 10.40
C LYS A 120 16.18 24.58 10.75
N ARG A 121 15.50 23.95 9.79
CA ARG A 121 14.12 23.47 9.95
C ARG A 121 14.05 22.10 10.61
N CYS A 122 14.99 21.20 10.31
CA CYS A 122 15.02 19.87 10.91
C CYS A 122 15.97 19.75 12.11
N GLY A 123 16.80 20.76 12.38
CA GLY A 123 17.78 20.73 13.48
C GLY A 123 18.98 19.81 13.22
N VAL A 124 19.16 19.32 12.00
CA VAL A 124 20.30 18.49 11.59
C VAL A 124 21.21 19.29 10.67
N ASP A 125 22.53 19.24 10.87
CA ASP A 125 23.45 19.95 9.99
C ASP A 125 23.64 19.23 8.63
N LEU A 126 22.75 19.52 7.68
CA LEU A 126 22.82 19.05 6.30
C LEU A 126 23.89 19.76 5.46
N VAL A 127 24.49 20.84 5.94
CA VAL A 127 25.59 21.50 5.23
C VAL A 127 26.89 20.72 5.46
N ALA A 128 27.10 20.24 6.68
CA ALA A 128 28.17 19.32 7.03
C ALA A 128 27.89 17.91 6.49
N HIS A 129 26.65 17.43 6.63
CA HIS A 129 26.23 16.06 6.33
C HIS A 129 25.11 16.00 5.28
N PRO A 130 25.37 16.40 4.02
CA PRO A 130 24.35 16.48 2.98
C PRO A 130 23.74 15.12 2.62
N GLU A 131 24.48 14.02 2.79
CA GLU A 131 23.99 12.65 2.59
C GLU A 131 22.76 12.32 3.44
N LYS A 132 22.63 12.90 4.64
CA LYS A 132 21.45 12.65 5.49
C LYS A 132 20.14 13.09 4.85
N ALA A 133 20.21 14.02 3.89
CA ALA A 133 19.03 14.50 3.17
C ALA A 133 18.36 13.43 2.29
N GLU A 134 19.03 12.30 1.99
CA GLU A 134 18.46 11.17 1.26
C GLU A 134 17.99 10.02 2.17
N GLU A 135 18.21 10.11 3.48
CA GLU A 135 17.71 9.11 4.44
C GLU A 135 16.18 9.09 4.46
N PRO A 136 15.52 7.91 4.33
CA PRO A 136 14.07 7.83 4.11
C PRO A 136 13.24 8.62 5.10
N ARG A 137 13.49 8.47 6.41
CA ARG A 137 12.75 9.17 7.47
C ARG A 137 12.90 10.68 7.37
N MET A 138 14.13 11.17 7.22
CA MET A 138 14.41 12.60 7.12
C MET A 138 13.82 13.23 5.86
N ALA A 139 13.94 12.53 4.74
CA ALA A 139 13.44 12.97 3.45
C ALA A 139 11.90 13.01 3.44
N ALA A 140 11.25 12.04 4.08
CA ALA A 140 9.81 11.99 4.28
C ALA A 140 9.29 13.14 5.17
N GLU A 141 9.89 13.33 6.36
CA GLU A 141 9.54 14.43 7.27
C GLU A 141 9.70 15.79 6.57
N ARG A 142 10.80 15.98 5.82
CA ARG A 142 11.04 17.18 5.02
C ARG A 142 9.94 17.40 4.00
N LEU A 143 9.60 16.38 3.21
CA LEU A 143 8.58 16.45 2.16
C LEU A 143 7.25 16.95 2.75
N ILE A 144 6.73 16.26 3.78
CA ILE A 144 5.46 16.61 4.41
C ILE A 144 5.52 18.04 4.98
N ARG A 145 6.52 18.31 5.84
CA ARG A 145 6.66 19.61 6.51
C ARG A 145 6.73 20.77 5.52
N ASN A 146 7.50 20.63 4.44
CA ASN A 146 7.68 21.70 3.47
C ASN A 146 6.46 21.89 2.56
N MET A 147 5.74 20.82 2.19
CA MET A 147 4.50 20.93 1.43
C MET A 147 3.37 21.57 2.26
N VAL A 148 3.33 21.30 3.56
CA VAL A 148 2.40 21.94 4.51
C VAL A 148 2.75 23.41 4.70
N ALA A 149 4.03 23.74 4.88
CA ALA A 149 4.48 25.11 5.15
C ALA A 149 4.59 25.99 3.88
N GLY A 150 4.45 25.41 2.69
CA GLY A 150 4.62 26.12 1.42
C GLY A 150 6.05 26.54 1.14
N ALA A 151 7.00 25.71 1.57
CA ALA A 151 8.38 26.09 1.80
C ALA A 151 9.28 26.05 0.56
N TYR A 152 8.77 25.51 -0.56
CA TYR A 152 9.48 25.41 -1.85
C TYR A 152 9.22 26.63 -2.74
N ARG A 153 7.95 26.85 -3.15
CA ARG A 153 7.55 27.91 -4.10
C ARG A 153 6.49 28.86 -3.54
N LYS A 154 6.28 28.90 -2.22
CA LYS A 154 5.26 29.67 -1.47
C LYS A 154 3.84 29.10 -1.46
N HIS A 155 3.54 28.13 -2.30
CA HIS A 155 2.25 27.43 -2.30
C HIS A 155 2.28 26.22 -1.37
N LYS A 156 1.21 26.03 -0.60
CA LYS A 156 1.06 24.94 0.37
C LYS A 156 -0.14 24.04 0.03
N LEU A 157 -0.17 22.85 0.62
CA LEU A 157 -1.25 21.87 0.44
C LEU A 157 -2.64 22.47 0.69
N ALA A 158 -2.80 23.25 1.76
CA ALA A 158 -4.06 23.90 2.12
C ALA A 158 -4.58 24.90 1.06
N ASP A 159 -3.73 25.38 0.14
CA ASP A 159 -4.17 26.26 -0.93
C ASP A 159 -4.98 25.49 -2.00
N PHE A 160 -4.79 24.16 -2.11
CA PHE A 160 -5.38 23.33 -3.18
C PHE A 160 -6.39 22.31 -2.68
N PHE A 161 -6.31 21.94 -1.41
CA PHE A 161 -7.16 20.94 -0.76
C PHE A 161 -7.77 21.56 0.49
N ILE A 162 -9.03 21.99 0.38
CA ILE A 162 -9.75 22.70 1.47
C ILE A 162 -11.25 22.43 1.38
N GLY A 163 -11.85 21.98 2.49
CA GLY A 163 -13.25 21.54 2.48
C GLY A 163 -13.49 20.52 1.37
N ASN A 164 -14.45 20.79 0.49
CA ASN A 164 -14.77 19.93 -0.65
C ASN A 164 -13.93 20.21 -1.91
N VAL A 165 -13.02 21.19 -1.87
CA VAL A 165 -12.16 21.55 -3.00
C VAL A 165 -10.96 20.62 -3.06
N ALA A 166 -10.69 20.06 -4.24
CA ALA A 166 -9.48 19.28 -4.51
C ALA A 166 -8.90 19.63 -5.90
N ARG A 167 -7.87 20.48 -5.92
CA ARG A 167 -7.21 20.96 -7.15
C ARG A 167 -5.90 20.20 -7.42
N TRP A 168 -6.05 18.91 -7.71
CA TRP A 168 -4.93 17.96 -7.89
C TRP A 168 -3.89 18.41 -8.92
N VAL A 169 -4.32 18.96 -10.05
CA VAL A 169 -3.42 19.40 -11.13
C VAL A 169 -2.67 20.68 -10.72
N ASP A 170 -3.40 21.66 -10.17
CA ASP A 170 -2.83 22.95 -9.76
C ASP A 170 -1.83 22.81 -8.61
N ALA A 171 -1.99 21.79 -7.76
CA ALA A 171 -1.10 21.52 -6.64
C ALA A 171 0.37 21.30 -7.06
N ARG A 172 0.64 21.13 -8.37
CA ARG A 172 2.01 21.04 -8.89
C ARG A 172 2.85 22.26 -8.55
N ASN A 173 2.19 23.42 -8.41
CA ASN A 173 2.79 24.68 -7.99
C ASN A 173 3.47 24.64 -6.62
N ILE A 174 3.20 23.64 -5.78
CA ILE A 174 3.90 23.47 -4.49
C ILE A 174 5.38 23.20 -4.74
N ILE A 175 5.70 22.20 -5.58
CA ILE A 175 7.06 21.67 -5.75
C ILE A 175 7.75 22.26 -6.97
N ASN A 176 7.06 22.30 -8.11
CA ASN A 176 7.67 22.66 -9.38
C ASN A 176 6.80 23.64 -10.17
N HIS A 177 7.27 24.06 -11.35
CA HIS A 177 6.50 24.87 -12.28
C HIS A 177 5.22 24.13 -12.69
N PRO A 178 4.06 24.81 -12.81
CA PRO A 178 2.77 24.17 -13.07
C PRO A 178 2.69 23.41 -14.39
N SER A 179 3.51 23.74 -15.39
CA SER A 179 3.57 22.98 -16.65
C SER A 179 4.39 21.70 -16.57
N SER A 180 5.15 21.47 -15.50
CA SER A 180 5.98 20.29 -15.34
C SER A 180 5.12 19.11 -14.89
N LYS A 181 4.64 18.31 -15.85
CA LYS A 181 3.96 17.03 -15.61
C LYS A 181 2.81 17.07 -14.58
N PRO A 182 1.98 18.13 -14.52
CA PRO A 182 1.00 18.30 -13.44
C PRO A 182 -0.08 17.21 -13.44
N HIS A 183 -0.53 16.76 -14.62
CA HIS A 183 -1.53 15.71 -14.76
C HIS A 183 -1.01 14.34 -14.32
N GLU A 184 0.26 14.04 -14.61
CA GLU A 184 0.88 12.76 -14.25
C GLU A 184 0.97 12.62 -12.73
N VAL A 185 1.50 13.64 -12.05
CA VAL A 185 1.56 13.71 -10.58
C VAL A 185 0.16 13.64 -9.97
N ALA A 186 -0.81 14.35 -10.54
CA ALA A 186 -2.20 14.33 -10.07
C ALA A 186 -2.82 12.93 -10.19
N GLU A 187 -2.55 12.19 -11.27
CA GLU A 187 -3.06 10.84 -11.45
C GLU A 187 -2.43 9.85 -10.45
N PHE A 188 -1.13 9.93 -10.19
CA PHE A 188 -0.51 9.16 -9.10
C PHE A 188 -1.13 9.50 -7.75
N ALA A 189 -1.27 10.79 -7.43
CA ALA A 189 -1.85 11.24 -6.17
C ALA A 189 -3.27 10.69 -5.97
N LYS A 190 -4.14 10.73 -6.99
CA LYS A 190 -5.50 10.17 -6.90
C LYS A 190 -5.51 8.67 -6.65
N ARG A 191 -4.56 7.91 -7.22
CA ARG A 191 -4.43 6.46 -6.95
C ARG A 191 -4.02 6.19 -5.50
N TYR A 192 -3.05 6.96 -4.98
CA TYR A 192 -2.69 6.90 -3.56
C TYR A 192 -3.85 7.30 -2.66
N TYR A 193 -4.61 8.34 -3.02
CA TYR A 193 -5.80 8.76 -2.27
C TYR A 193 -6.79 7.61 -2.14
N LYS A 194 -7.15 6.95 -3.26
CA LYS A 194 -8.03 5.77 -3.24
C LYS A 194 -7.48 4.65 -2.35
N ALA A 195 -6.18 4.37 -2.41
CA ALA A 195 -5.54 3.35 -1.58
C ALA A 195 -5.63 3.68 -0.09
N ILE A 196 -5.41 4.95 0.29
CA ILE A 196 -5.51 5.43 1.67
C ILE A 196 -6.94 5.29 2.19
N GLU A 197 -7.93 5.74 1.42
CA GLU A 197 -9.35 5.65 1.82
C GLU A 197 -9.77 4.19 2.08
N LEU A 198 -9.38 3.26 1.19
CA LEU A 198 -9.65 1.83 1.38
C LEU A 198 -8.95 1.27 2.62
N ALA A 199 -7.69 1.65 2.84
CA ALA A 199 -6.89 1.22 3.99
C ALA A 199 -7.36 1.79 5.34
N GLN A 200 -8.16 2.86 5.34
CA GLN A 200 -8.75 3.42 6.56
C GLN A 200 -10.11 2.82 6.89
N VAL A 201 -10.90 2.47 5.87
CA VAL A 201 -12.21 1.82 6.07
C VAL A 201 -12.04 0.36 6.51
N ILE A 202 -11.05 -0.34 5.97
CA ILE A 202 -10.78 -1.75 6.30
C ILE A 202 -9.81 -1.80 7.48
N THR A 203 -10.35 -1.75 8.70
CA THR A 203 -9.58 -2.16 9.87
C THR A 203 -9.22 -3.65 9.74
N PRO A 204 -8.04 -4.09 10.22
CA PRO A 204 -7.81 -5.53 10.37
C PRO A 204 -8.98 -6.12 11.17
N PRO A 205 -9.35 -7.40 10.93
CA PRO A 205 -10.27 -8.06 11.84
C PRO A 205 -9.74 -7.82 13.26
N VAL A 206 -10.60 -7.32 14.14
CA VAL A 206 -10.32 -7.38 15.58
C VAL A 206 -9.89 -8.81 15.83
N ASP A 207 -8.71 -9.00 16.41
CA ASP A 207 -8.31 -10.29 16.96
C ASP A 207 -9.36 -10.57 18.03
N LEU A 208 -10.47 -11.20 17.63
CA LEU A 208 -11.44 -11.72 18.57
C LEU A 208 -10.59 -12.69 19.39
N ALA A 209 -10.45 -12.38 20.69
CA ALA A 209 -9.85 -13.29 21.63
C ALA A 209 -10.33 -14.72 21.30
N PRO A 210 -9.43 -15.72 21.31
CA PRO A 210 -9.77 -17.07 20.90
C PRO A 210 -11.09 -17.46 21.56
N ALA A 211 -12.07 -17.88 20.74
CA ALA A 211 -13.43 -18.13 21.18
C ALA A 211 -13.40 -18.92 22.51
N GLU A 212 -13.92 -18.31 23.58
CA GLU A 212 -14.04 -18.98 24.86
C GLU A 212 -14.74 -20.32 24.64
N GLN A 213 -14.04 -21.41 24.95
CA GLN A 213 -14.61 -22.75 24.83
C GLN A 213 -15.60 -22.95 25.98
N TYR A 214 -16.89 -22.85 25.68
CA TYR A 214 -17.97 -23.24 26.57
C TYR A 214 -18.30 -24.71 26.36
N SER A 215 -18.42 -25.48 27.45
CA SER A 215 -18.86 -26.87 27.41
C SER A 215 -20.32 -26.97 27.84
N LEU A 216 -21.12 -27.69 27.05
CA LEU A 216 -22.52 -28.00 27.36
C LEU A 216 -22.57 -29.07 28.46
N VAL A 217 -23.19 -28.75 29.60
CA VAL A 217 -23.42 -29.74 30.67
C VAL A 217 -24.81 -30.33 30.48
N THR A 218 -24.85 -31.64 30.24
CA THR A 218 -26.10 -32.42 30.10
C THR A 218 -26.17 -33.52 31.15
N THR A 219 -27.38 -33.85 31.60
CA THR A 219 -27.63 -35.06 32.40
C THR A 219 -27.51 -36.32 31.54
N GLU A 220 -27.38 -37.50 32.16
CA GLU A 220 -27.38 -38.80 31.45
C GLU A 220 -28.66 -39.04 30.61
N GLN A 221 -29.74 -38.31 30.92
CA GLN A 221 -31.02 -38.37 30.22
C GLN A 221 -31.16 -37.31 29.11
N GLY A 222 -30.12 -36.49 28.90
CA GLY A 222 -30.03 -35.54 27.79
C GLY A 222 -30.62 -34.15 28.07
N GLU A 223 -30.96 -33.82 29.32
CA GLU A 223 -31.43 -32.47 29.65
C GLU A 223 -30.25 -31.50 29.83
N THR A 224 -30.34 -30.32 29.22
CA THR A 224 -29.30 -29.28 29.28
C THR A 224 -29.43 -28.46 30.56
N LEU A 225 -28.39 -28.46 31.40
CA LEU A 225 -28.39 -27.77 32.70
C LEU A 225 -27.76 -26.36 32.66
N GLY A 226 -27.05 -26.01 31.58
CA GLY A 226 -26.44 -24.68 31.38
C GLY A 226 -25.14 -24.72 30.58
N MET A 227 -24.55 -23.54 30.40
CA MET A 227 -23.22 -23.34 29.79
C MET A 227 -22.23 -22.97 30.88
N ILE A 228 -21.09 -23.65 30.95
CA ILE A 228 -19.97 -23.28 31.84
C ILE A 228 -18.68 -23.12 31.04
N GLU A 229 -17.81 -22.22 31.49
CA GLU A 229 -16.45 -22.10 30.97
C GLU A 229 -15.67 -23.38 31.26
N SER A 230 -14.88 -23.83 30.29
CA SER A 230 -14.18 -25.12 30.39
C SER A 230 -13.15 -25.18 31.53
N SER A 231 -12.73 -24.03 32.09
CA SER A 231 -11.85 -23.92 33.26
C SER A 231 -12.53 -24.21 34.61
N ASP A 232 -13.86 -24.17 34.66
CA ASP A 232 -14.65 -24.30 35.89
C ASP A 232 -15.30 -25.70 36.04
N VAL A 233 -14.95 -26.66 35.18
CA VAL A 233 -15.44 -28.05 35.26
C VAL A 233 -14.81 -28.73 36.48
N PRO A 234 -15.59 -29.14 37.51
CA PRO A 234 -15.04 -29.84 38.65
C PRO A 234 -14.52 -31.23 38.25
N ALA A 235 -13.37 -31.64 38.79
CA ALA A 235 -12.77 -32.95 38.53
C ALA A 235 -13.73 -34.10 38.94
N PRO A 236 -13.88 -35.15 38.11
CA PRO A 236 -14.95 -36.13 38.28
C PRO A 236 -14.69 -37.07 39.45
N GLN A 237 -15.72 -37.30 40.29
CA GLN A 237 -15.75 -38.43 41.25
C GLN A 237 -16.60 -39.62 40.79
N GLN A 238 -17.06 -39.66 39.54
CA GLN A 238 -17.64 -40.87 38.93
C GLN A 238 -17.53 -40.78 37.40
N GLU A 239 -17.30 -41.93 36.74
CA GLU A 239 -17.10 -42.03 35.29
C GLU A 239 -18.33 -41.54 34.51
N VAL A 240 -18.27 -40.29 34.03
CA VAL A 240 -19.20 -39.78 33.02
C VAL A 240 -18.61 -40.06 31.64
N THR A 241 -19.32 -40.83 30.82
CA THR A 241 -18.90 -41.09 29.44
C THR A 241 -19.17 -39.85 28.59
N VAL A 242 -18.12 -39.06 28.30
CA VAL A 242 -18.21 -37.90 27.42
C VAL A 242 -18.11 -38.36 25.96
N LYS A 243 -19.18 -38.21 25.18
CA LYS A 243 -19.12 -38.35 23.72
C LYS A 243 -18.80 -36.97 23.10
N PRO A 244 -17.76 -36.85 22.26
CA PRO A 244 -17.49 -35.60 21.55
C PRO A 244 -18.63 -35.32 20.57
N VAL A 245 -19.32 -34.18 20.75
CA VAL A 245 -20.27 -33.66 19.76
C VAL A 245 -19.55 -32.63 18.91
N THR A 246 -19.19 -33.00 17.69
CA THR A 246 -18.75 -32.03 16.68
C THR A 246 -19.98 -31.38 16.08
N GLN A 247 -20.41 -30.21 16.58
CA GLN A 247 -21.39 -29.41 15.85
C GLN A 247 -20.73 -28.79 14.62
N ARG A 248 -20.93 -29.41 13.45
CA ARG A 248 -20.74 -28.74 12.17
C ARG A 248 -21.87 -27.72 12.00
N LYS A 249 -21.54 -26.43 12.02
CA LYS A 249 -22.44 -25.39 11.55
C LYS A 249 -22.52 -25.48 10.03
N THR A 250 -23.56 -26.11 9.51
CA THR A 250 -23.85 -26.08 8.07
C THR A 250 -24.34 -24.68 7.73
N ILE A 251 -23.51 -23.87 7.08
CA ILE A 251 -23.97 -22.63 6.47
C ILE A 251 -24.79 -23.03 5.25
N THR A 252 -26.09 -22.80 5.30
CA THR A 252 -26.99 -23.05 4.16
C THR A 252 -26.75 -22.02 3.05
N HIS A 253 -26.99 -22.42 1.81
CA HIS A 253 -26.78 -21.61 0.60
C HIS A 253 -27.43 -20.21 0.69
N ASP A 254 -28.54 -20.09 1.42
CA ASP A 254 -29.29 -18.84 1.61
C ASP A 254 -28.61 -17.85 2.57
N ALA A 255 -27.74 -18.30 3.47
CA ALA A 255 -27.02 -17.43 4.41
C ALA A 255 -25.85 -16.67 3.77
N VAL A 256 -25.30 -17.19 2.68
CA VAL A 256 -24.20 -16.56 1.92
C VAL A 256 -24.73 -15.47 0.96
N LEU A 257 -25.90 -15.69 0.38
CA LEU A 257 -26.52 -14.77 -0.59
C LEU A 257 -27.16 -13.54 0.06
N ASN A 258 -27.54 -13.62 1.34
CA ASN A 258 -28.14 -12.50 2.09
C ASN A 258 -27.13 -11.65 2.86
N ASN A 259 -25.83 -11.86 2.64
CA ASN A 259 -24.80 -10.99 3.21
C ASN A 259 -24.71 -9.68 2.40
N PRO A 260 -24.92 -8.50 3.01
CA PRO A 260 -24.97 -7.22 2.31
C PRO A 260 -23.66 -6.85 1.59
N LEU A 261 -22.52 -7.48 1.93
CA LEU A 261 -21.24 -7.29 1.25
C LEU A 261 -21.16 -8.05 -0.10
N MET A 262 -21.89 -9.17 -0.26
CA MET A 262 -21.91 -9.93 -1.52
C MET A 262 -22.78 -9.27 -2.60
N ALA A 263 -23.83 -8.54 -2.21
CA ALA A 263 -24.72 -7.84 -3.14
C ALA A 263 -24.03 -6.65 -3.86
N ILE A 264 -22.95 -6.12 -3.29
CA ILE A 264 -22.18 -5.01 -3.87
C ILE A 264 -21.21 -5.52 -4.95
N PHE A 265 -20.66 -6.73 -4.81
CA PHE A 265 -19.69 -7.28 -5.76
C PHE A 265 -20.31 -7.80 -7.08
N LEU A 266 -21.58 -8.20 -7.06
CA LEU A 266 -22.30 -8.69 -8.25
C LEU A 266 -22.74 -7.58 -9.22
N LYS A 267 -22.62 -6.30 -8.85
CA LYS A 267 -23.05 -5.16 -9.70
C LYS A 267 -21.95 -4.59 -10.61
N ILE A 268 -20.71 -5.10 -10.55
CA ILE A 268 -19.55 -4.48 -11.24
C ILE A 268 -19.03 -5.33 -12.42
N ILE A 269 -19.60 -6.51 -12.68
CA ILE A 269 -19.16 -7.39 -13.78
C ILE A 269 -20.11 -7.24 -14.98
N PRO A 270 -19.63 -6.83 -16.18
CA PRO A 270 -20.47 -6.78 -17.37
C PRO A 270 -20.88 -8.19 -17.82
N PRO A 271 -22.08 -8.36 -18.40
CA PRO A 271 -22.57 -9.68 -18.81
C PRO A 271 -21.74 -10.19 -19.99
N GLY A 272 -21.01 -11.29 -19.80
CA GLY A 272 -20.33 -11.93 -20.93
C GLY A 272 -19.26 -12.98 -20.64
N TYR A 273 -18.66 -13.04 -19.44
CA TYR A 273 -17.58 -14.00 -19.18
C TYR A 273 -17.71 -14.67 -17.80
N GLY A 274 -18.07 -15.96 -17.85
CA GLY A 274 -17.74 -17.06 -16.93
C GLY A 274 -17.49 -16.79 -15.44
N THR A 275 -18.40 -16.10 -14.75
CA THR A 275 -18.34 -15.87 -13.29
C THR A 275 -18.32 -17.16 -12.44
N TYR A 276 -18.87 -18.26 -12.96
CA TYR A 276 -18.97 -19.52 -12.21
C TYR A 276 -17.65 -20.29 -12.08
N VAL A 277 -16.77 -20.23 -13.09
CA VAL A 277 -15.52 -21.03 -13.10
C VAL A 277 -14.47 -20.42 -12.19
N THR A 278 -14.36 -19.08 -12.16
CA THR A 278 -13.43 -18.35 -11.30
C THR A 278 -13.81 -18.45 -9.82
N LEU A 279 -15.11 -18.50 -9.51
CA LEU A 279 -15.63 -18.63 -8.15
C LEU A 279 -15.34 -20.02 -7.56
N ILE A 280 -15.48 -21.08 -8.35
CA ILE A 280 -15.23 -22.46 -7.91
C ILE A 280 -13.73 -22.70 -7.65
N VAL A 281 -12.85 -22.16 -8.50
CA VAL A 281 -11.40 -22.29 -8.33
C VAL A 281 -10.91 -21.51 -7.09
N TRP A 282 -11.47 -20.33 -6.84
CA TRP A 282 -11.09 -19.51 -5.68
C TRP A 282 -11.61 -20.09 -4.35
N ILE A 283 -12.82 -20.66 -4.32
CA ILE A 283 -13.35 -21.35 -3.14
C ILE A 283 -12.55 -22.63 -2.86
N GLY A 284 -12.19 -23.41 -3.89
CA GLY A 284 -11.41 -24.63 -3.73
C GLY A 284 -10.01 -24.40 -3.14
N LEU A 285 -9.32 -23.36 -3.58
CA LEU A 285 -7.97 -23.01 -3.09
C LEU A 285 -7.96 -22.49 -1.64
N ASN A 286 -8.95 -21.68 -1.26
CA ASN A 286 -9.02 -21.14 0.10
C ASN A 286 -9.48 -22.19 1.13
N VAL A 287 -10.32 -23.14 0.73
CA VAL A 287 -10.71 -24.26 1.61
C VAL A 287 -9.54 -25.23 1.82
N ALA A 288 -8.76 -25.58 0.79
CA ALA A 288 -7.61 -26.48 0.95
C ALA A 288 -6.52 -25.90 1.88
N SER A 289 -6.27 -24.59 1.78
CA SER A 289 -5.31 -23.86 2.64
C SER A 289 -5.75 -23.80 4.11
N ALA A 290 -7.05 -23.63 4.38
CA ALA A 290 -7.56 -23.52 5.74
C ALA A 290 -7.57 -24.85 6.53
N PHE A 291 -7.46 -25.99 5.83
CA PHE A 291 -7.52 -27.33 6.44
C PHE A 291 -6.22 -28.14 6.31
N GLY A 292 -5.12 -27.56 5.80
CA GLY A 292 -3.81 -28.20 5.75
C GLY A 292 -3.75 -29.46 4.87
N VAL A 293 -4.59 -29.55 3.84
CA VAL A 293 -4.63 -30.70 2.93
C VAL A 293 -3.79 -30.38 1.68
N GLU A 294 -2.72 -31.14 1.44
CA GLU A 294 -2.03 -31.12 0.14
C GLU A 294 -2.88 -31.83 -0.92
N ILE A 295 -3.10 -31.16 -2.06
CA ILE A 295 -3.76 -31.75 -3.22
C ILE A 295 -2.68 -32.43 -4.06
N PRO A 296 -2.73 -33.76 -4.31
CA PRO A 296 -1.74 -34.41 -5.14
C PRO A 296 -1.88 -33.93 -6.59
N LEU A 297 -0.79 -33.36 -7.14
CA LEU A 297 -0.65 -33.12 -8.56
C LEU A 297 -0.55 -34.49 -9.26
N PHE A 298 -1.62 -34.97 -9.88
CA PHE A 298 -1.57 -36.20 -10.68
C PHE A 298 -1.12 -35.91 -12.12
N ASP A 299 -0.30 -36.82 -12.63
CA ASP A 299 0.50 -36.78 -13.85
C ASP A 299 -0.22 -36.33 -15.12
N ALA A 300 0.43 -35.41 -15.82
CA ALA A 300 0.25 -35.13 -17.23
C ALA A 300 1.15 -36.08 -18.04
N MET A 301 0.55 -36.90 -18.92
CA MET A 301 1.11 -37.50 -20.15
C MET A 301 0.00 -38.43 -20.70
N SER A 302 -0.47 -38.38 -21.94
CA SER A 302 0.25 -38.29 -23.20
C SER A 302 -0.76 -38.08 -24.34
N GLY A 303 -0.35 -37.33 -25.36
CA GLY A 303 -1.15 -37.13 -26.58
C GLY A 303 -0.62 -35.96 -27.39
N ASN A 304 0.50 -36.18 -28.08
CA ASN A 304 1.08 -35.30 -29.10
C ASN A 304 -0.03 -34.71 -29.99
N GLU A 305 -0.08 -33.38 -30.15
CA GLU A 305 0.02 -32.70 -31.45
C GLU A 305 0.51 -31.25 -31.23
N THR A 306 1.63 -30.93 -31.87
CA THR A 306 2.13 -29.57 -32.03
C THR A 306 1.39 -28.95 -33.21
N ILE A 307 0.59 -27.89 -33.00
CA ILE A 307 0.28 -26.79 -33.94
C ILE A 307 -0.42 -25.70 -33.11
N GLY A 308 -0.03 -24.44 -33.34
CA GLY A 308 -0.24 -23.33 -32.40
C GLY A 308 -1.65 -22.74 -32.32
N GLY A 309 -1.81 -21.91 -31.28
CA GLY A 309 -2.91 -20.94 -31.13
C GLY A 309 -4.18 -21.48 -30.49
N VAL A 310 -4.61 -20.81 -29.42
CA VAL A 310 -5.91 -20.92 -28.74
C VAL A 310 -6.07 -22.15 -27.82
N LEU A 311 -5.86 -21.94 -26.51
CA LEU A 311 -6.15 -22.94 -25.48
C LEU A 311 -7.68 -23.11 -25.34
N GLY A 312 -8.18 -24.23 -25.82
CA GLY A 312 -9.58 -24.64 -25.75
C GLY A 312 -10.01 -25.06 -24.34
N PHE A 313 -11.21 -24.64 -23.93
CA PHE A 313 -11.87 -25.08 -22.70
C PHE A 313 -12.55 -26.44 -22.92
N VAL A 314 -12.18 -27.44 -22.12
CA VAL A 314 -12.90 -28.72 -22.02
C VAL A 314 -14.10 -28.55 -21.08
N LEU A 315 -15.31 -28.66 -21.65
CA LEU A 315 -16.60 -28.63 -20.94
C LEU A 315 -16.91 -30.01 -20.37
N MET A 316 -16.91 -30.17 -19.04
CA MET A 316 -17.53 -31.32 -18.39
C MET A 316 -19.05 -31.09 -18.34
N ARG A 317 -19.82 -31.79 -19.20
CA ARG A 317 -21.29 -31.82 -19.15
C ARG A 317 -21.75 -32.69 -17.97
N LEU A 318 -22.21 -32.09 -16.88
CA LEU A 318 -23.10 -32.77 -15.93
C LEU A 318 -24.54 -32.66 -16.44
N ARG A 319 -25.12 -33.78 -16.90
CA ARG A 319 -26.56 -33.90 -17.17
C ARG A 319 -27.27 -34.12 -15.84
N PHE A 320 -28.15 -33.21 -15.44
CA PHE A 320 -29.19 -33.50 -14.45
C PHE A 320 -30.49 -33.79 -15.17
N ALA A 321 -31.04 -34.99 -14.95
CA ALA A 321 -32.39 -35.34 -15.34
C ALA A 321 -33.37 -34.75 -14.32
N MET A 322 -34.43 -34.07 -14.78
CA MET A 322 -35.55 -33.68 -13.93
C MET A 322 -36.64 -34.76 -13.99
N LYS A 323 -36.66 -35.63 -12.98
CA LYS A 323 -37.80 -35.97 -12.11
C LYS A 323 -37.34 -36.97 -11.05
#